data_AF-A0A3S8W8N6-F1
#
_entry.id   AF-A0A3S8W8N6-F1
#
_cell.length_a   1.000
_cell.length_b   1.000
_cell.length_c   1.000
_cell.angle_alpha   90.00
_cell.angle_beta   90.00
_cell.angle_gamma   90.00
#
_symmetry.space_group_name_H-M   'P 1'
#
loop_
_entity.id
_entity.type
_entity.pdbx_description
1 polymer ?
#
loop_
_entity_poly.entity_id
_entity_poly.type
_entity_poly.pdbx_seq_one_letter_code
_entity_poly.pdbx_strand_id
1 'polypeptide(L)'
;MSKNEITPSAVYPAGTPIPTAPPLPAAPAGSTNLPPWRTAAAPPPPPPPPAPQHPVPAPDPGPIEHRVTVELVYPEQPEPEPELGRWARLWAAFTDHVKPWQALVALGAAVLPIPWTGYSAATTWAYTMHEAREMHVGLGYTLAFGVFAIAVRRFTAHRGVVALWAVAVTGIGLFGATDWYDAVAAITGVHR
;
A
#
# COMPACT_ATOMS: atom_id res chain seq x y z
N MET A 1 -14.70 71.55 -15.56
CA MET A 1 -15.20 70.70 -14.47
C MET A 1 -16.37 71.39 -13.80
N SER A 2 -17.42 70.62 -13.52
CA SER A 2 -18.81 71.05 -13.35
C SER A 2 -19.02 72.20 -12.37
N LYS A 3 -19.84 73.19 -12.78
CA LYS A 3 -20.43 74.20 -11.90
C LYS A 3 -21.39 73.45 -10.97
N ASN A 4 -21.02 73.29 -9.70
CA ASN A 4 -21.94 72.73 -8.70
C ASN A 4 -23.13 73.67 -8.57
N GLU A 5 -24.24 73.25 -9.15
CA GLU A 5 -25.52 73.93 -9.06
C GLU A 5 -25.99 73.81 -7.60
N ILE A 6 -25.98 74.94 -6.89
CA ILE A 6 -26.43 75.02 -5.50
C ILE A 6 -27.94 74.86 -5.53
N THR A 7 -28.44 73.65 -5.26
CA THR A 7 -29.86 73.43 -5.05
C THR A 7 -30.24 73.97 -3.67
N PRO A 8 -31.07 75.01 -3.55
CA PRO A 8 -31.42 75.55 -2.24
C PRO A 8 -32.19 74.49 -1.43
N SER A 9 -31.63 74.11 -0.28
CA SER A 9 -32.23 73.15 0.64
C SER A 9 -33.36 73.83 1.42
N ALA A 10 -34.57 73.73 0.85
CA ALA A 10 -35.84 74.25 1.37
C ALA A 10 -36.01 75.78 1.41
N VAL A 11 -37.08 76.26 0.77
CA VAL A 11 -37.54 77.65 0.82
C VAL A 11 -38.68 77.73 1.84
N TYR A 12 -38.48 78.46 2.94
CA TYR A 12 -39.48 78.65 3.99
C TYR A 12 -40.28 79.94 3.73
N PRO A 13 -41.62 79.92 3.78
CA PRO A 13 -42.44 81.12 3.58
C PRO A 13 -42.24 82.15 4.71
N ALA A 14 -42.38 83.43 4.37
CA ALA A 14 -42.18 84.54 5.30
C ALA A 14 -43.13 84.44 6.51
N GLY A 15 -42.58 84.62 7.71
CA GLY A 15 -43.31 84.49 8.99
C GLY A 15 -43.15 83.14 9.69
N THR A 16 -42.48 82.17 9.06
CA THR A 16 -42.14 80.90 9.71
C THR A 16 -40.92 81.12 10.64
N PRO A 17 -41.00 80.75 11.93
CA PRO A 17 -39.84 80.84 12.82
C PRO A 17 -38.73 79.94 12.31
N ILE A 18 -37.52 80.49 12.16
CA ILE A 18 -36.35 79.74 11.69
C ILE A 18 -36.07 78.62 12.71
N PRO A 19 -35.95 77.36 12.28
CA PRO A 19 -35.65 76.26 13.19
C PRO A 19 -34.31 76.54 13.88
N THR A 20 -34.32 76.50 15.22
CA THR A 20 -33.11 76.67 16.03
C THR A 20 -32.14 75.56 15.67
N ALA A 21 -30.97 75.92 15.14
CA ALA A 21 -29.94 74.96 14.82
C ALA A 21 -29.54 74.19 16.10
N PRO A 22 -29.33 72.86 16.02
CA PRO A 22 -28.88 72.09 17.17
C PRO A 22 -27.52 72.62 17.66
N PRO A 23 -27.24 72.57 18.97
CA PRO A 23 -25.96 73.01 19.50
C PRO A 23 -24.82 72.21 18.87
N LEU A 24 -23.78 72.91 18.43
CA LEU A 24 -22.59 72.28 17.86
C LEU A 24 -21.85 71.45 18.93
N PRO A 25 -21.29 70.28 18.58
CA PRO A 25 -20.51 69.48 19.52
C PRO A 25 -19.25 70.21 19.98
N ALA A 26 -18.82 69.94 21.22
CA ALA A 26 -17.60 70.49 21.79
C ALA A 26 -16.36 70.05 20.99
N ALA A 27 -15.35 70.92 20.94
CA ALA A 27 -14.10 70.61 20.25
C ALA A 27 -13.28 69.56 21.03
N PRO A 28 -12.48 68.73 20.34
CA PRO A 28 -11.64 67.72 20.98
C PRO A 28 -10.72 68.32 22.06
N ALA A 29 -10.55 67.61 23.17
CA ALA A 29 -9.64 67.99 24.25
C ALA A 29 -8.20 68.08 23.70
N GLY A 30 -7.49 69.17 24.03
CA GLY A 30 -6.11 69.41 23.58
C GLY A 30 -5.95 70.05 22.20
N SER A 31 -7.04 70.51 21.56
CA SER A 31 -6.96 71.26 20.30
C SER A 31 -6.44 72.69 20.51
N THR A 32 -5.36 73.06 19.82
CA THR A 32 -4.64 74.34 19.99
C THR A 32 -4.97 75.41 18.94
N ASN A 33 -5.74 75.07 17.89
CA ASN A 33 -6.18 76.00 16.84
C ASN A 33 -7.70 76.04 16.77
N LEU A 34 -8.34 76.71 17.73
CA LEU A 34 -9.79 76.91 17.76
C LEU A 34 -10.14 78.37 17.43
N PRO A 35 -11.23 78.62 16.68
CA PRO A 35 -11.73 79.98 16.48
C PRO A 35 -12.18 80.61 17.81
N PRO A 36 -12.19 81.95 17.94
CA PRO A 36 -12.32 82.63 19.24
C PRO A 36 -13.66 82.41 19.96
N TRP A 37 -14.69 81.92 19.26
CA TRP A 37 -15.98 81.56 19.81
C TRP A 37 -16.10 80.08 20.22
N ARG A 38 -15.01 79.30 20.19
CA ARG A 38 -14.96 77.91 20.66
C ARG A 38 -14.01 77.73 21.84
N THR A 39 -14.45 76.96 22.83
CA THR A 39 -13.64 76.53 23.99
C THR A 39 -13.35 75.03 23.87
N ALA A 40 -12.12 74.61 24.16
CA ALA A 40 -11.75 73.19 24.19
C ALA A 40 -12.34 72.50 25.44
N ALA A 41 -12.69 71.22 25.31
CA ALA A 41 -13.08 70.41 26.46
C ALA A 41 -11.88 70.16 27.41
N ALA A 42 -12.11 70.17 28.72
CA ALA A 42 -11.10 69.83 29.72
C ALA A 42 -10.66 68.36 29.57
N PRO A 43 -9.36 68.04 29.73
CA PRO A 43 -8.89 66.66 29.68
C PRO A 43 -9.48 65.83 30.83
N PRO A 44 -9.75 64.53 30.63
CA PRO A 44 -10.29 63.66 31.68
C PRO A 44 -9.28 63.48 32.83
N PRO A 45 -9.74 63.28 34.08
CA PRO A 45 -8.86 62.99 35.21
C PRO A 45 -8.13 61.65 35.02
N PRO A 46 -6.92 61.48 35.60
CA PRO A 46 -6.18 60.22 35.50
C PRO A 46 -6.95 59.08 36.18
N PRO A 47 -6.85 57.84 35.66
CA PRO A 47 -7.52 56.68 36.23
C PRO A 47 -6.94 56.34 37.63
N PRO A 48 -7.78 55.86 38.56
CA PRO A 48 -7.30 55.39 39.87
C PRO A 48 -6.42 54.13 39.72
N PRO A 49 -5.50 53.86 40.68
CA PRO A 49 -4.64 52.69 40.65
C PRO A 49 -5.46 51.38 40.73
N PRO A 50 -5.01 50.28 40.08
CA PRO A 50 -5.72 49.00 40.11
C PRO A 50 -5.77 48.40 41.52
N ALA A 51 -6.92 47.85 41.91
CA ALA A 51 -7.06 47.08 43.13
C ALA A 51 -6.31 45.73 43.02
N PRO A 52 -5.79 45.15 44.13
CA PRO A 52 -5.18 43.83 44.12
C PRO A 52 -6.20 42.76 43.70
N GLN A 53 -5.86 42.00 42.66
CA GLN A 53 -6.71 40.95 42.11
C GLN A 53 -6.60 39.68 42.98
N HIS A 54 -7.73 39.15 43.44
CA HIS A 54 -7.79 37.81 44.02
C HIS A 54 -7.63 36.75 42.91
N PRO A 55 -7.00 35.59 43.18
CA PRO A 55 -6.91 34.52 42.20
C PRO A 55 -8.30 34.02 41.83
N VAL A 56 -8.63 34.03 40.53
CA VAL A 56 -9.85 33.43 39.99
C VAL A 56 -9.67 31.89 39.99
N PRO A 57 -10.61 31.09 40.52
CA PRO A 57 -10.58 29.64 40.40
C PRO A 57 -10.53 29.21 38.93
N ALA A 58 -9.71 28.21 38.59
CA ALA A 58 -9.62 27.70 37.23
C ALA A 58 -11.01 27.21 36.74
N PRO A 59 -11.42 27.51 35.49
CA PRO A 59 -12.65 26.98 34.93
C PRO A 59 -12.62 25.46 34.86
N ASP A 60 -13.74 24.80 35.16
CA ASP A 60 -13.87 23.35 34.98
C ASP A 60 -13.58 22.96 33.51
N PRO A 61 -12.89 21.82 33.26
CA PRO A 61 -12.64 21.37 31.89
C PRO A 61 -13.96 21.15 31.15
N GLY A 62 -14.22 21.97 30.13
CA GLY A 62 -15.37 21.80 29.26
C GLY A 62 -15.33 20.46 28.50
N PRO A 63 -16.48 19.93 28.02
CA PRO A 63 -16.52 18.70 27.25
C PRO A 63 -15.63 18.79 26.00
N ILE A 64 -14.69 17.85 25.86
CA ILE A 64 -13.80 17.77 24.71
C ILE A 64 -14.59 17.17 23.54
N GLU A 65 -15.03 18.01 22.60
CA GLU A 65 -15.69 17.56 21.37
C GLU A 65 -14.64 17.08 20.36
N HIS A 66 -14.45 15.76 20.26
CA HIS A 66 -13.61 15.14 19.24
C HIS A 66 -14.34 15.10 17.89
N ARG A 67 -14.13 16.12 17.06
CA ARG A 67 -14.60 16.13 15.67
C ARG A 67 -13.62 15.32 14.80
N VAL A 68 -13.90 14.03 14.61
CA VAL A 68 -13.13 13.15 13.72
C VAL A 68 -13.66 13.30 12.29
N THR A 69 -12.91 14.00 11.44
CA THR A 69 -13.16 14.06 10.01
C THR A 69 -12.47 12.86 9.37
N VAL A 70 -13.22 11.80 9.05
CA VAL A 70 -12.69 10.66 8.30
C VAL A 70 -12.77 11.01 6.82
N GLU A 71 -11.64 11.41 6.24
CA GLU A 71 -11.50 11.50 4.79
C GLU A 71 -11.38 10.08 4.24
N LEU A 72 -12.48 9.55 3.70
CA LEU A 72 -12.47 8.26 3.02
C LEU A 72 -11.73 8.41 1.69
N VAL A 73 -10.40 8.25 1.74
CA VAL A 73 -9.59 7.98 0.56
C VAL A 73 -10.04 6.62 0.02
N TYR A 74 -10.63 6.60 -1.18
CA TYR A 74 -10.90 5.35 -1.89
C TYR A 74 -9.56 4.64 -2.09
N PRO A 75 -9.38 3.38 -1.65
CA PRO A 75 -8.19 2.64 -2.00
C PRO A 75 -8.13 2.58 -3.52
N GLU A 76 -7.00 3.00 -4.08
CA GLU A 76 -6.66 2.82 -5.50
C GLU A 76 -7.06 1.40 -5.89
N GLN A 77 -7.89 1.23 -6.93
CA GLN A 77 -8.21 -0.11 -7.42
C GLN A 77 -6.87 -0.78 -7.77
N PRO A 78 -6.55 -1.95 -7.18
CA PRO A 78 -5.33 -2.64 -7.56
C PRO A 78 -5.42 -2.90 -9.07
N GLU A 79 -4.42 -2.40 -9.81
CA GLU A 79 -4.29 -2.70 -11.23
C GLU A 79 -4.42 -4.22 -11.41
N PRO A 80 -5.13 -4.70 -12.44
CA PRO A 80 -5.28 -6.12 -12.67
C PRO A 80 -3.89 -6.74 -12.82
N GLU A 81 -3.45 -7.49 -11.80
CA GLU A 81 -2.20 -8.21 -11.84
C GLU A 81 -2.19 -9.06 -13.12
N PRO A 82 -1.11 -9.02 -13.93
CA PRO A 82 -1.05 -9.79 -15.16
C PRO A 82 -1.36 -11.24 -14.83
N GLU A 83 -2.40 -11.80 -15.46
CA GLU A 83 -2.82 -13.17 -15.22
C GLU A 83 -1.66 -14.12 -15.56
N LEU A 84 -0.91 -14.51 -14.54
CA LEU A 84 0.19 -15.44 -14.68
C LEU A 84 -0.34 -16.71 -15.35
N GLY A 85 0.30 -17.13 -16.44
CA GLY A 85 -0.03 -18.39 -17.09
C GLY A 85 0.06 -19.56 -16.11
N ARG A 86 -0.66 -20.66 -16.36
CA ARG A 86 -0.71 -21.83 -15.45
C ARG A 86 0.69 -22.35 -15.11
N TRP A 87 1.60 -22.35 -16.09
CA TRP A 87 3.00 -22.68 -15.88
C TRP A 87 3.65 -21.68 -14.93
N ALA A 88 3.57 -20.38 -15.21
CA ALA A 88 4.18 -19.34 -14.37
C ALA A 88 3.72 -19.42 -12.89
N ARG A 89 2.45 -19.74 -12.63
CA ARG A 89 1.96 -19.99 -11.26
C ARG A 89 2.60 -21.20 -10.61
N LEU A 90 2.76 -22.29 -11.37
CA LEU A 90 3.36 -23.52 -10.88
C LEU A 90 4.86 -23.33 -10.59
N TRP A 91 5.55 -22.58 -11.46
CA TRP A 91 6.95 -22.22 -11.26
C TRP A 91 7.13 -21.29 -10.06
N ALA A 92 6.30 -20.24 -9.95
CA ALA A 92 6.32 -19.32 -8.81
C ALA A 92 6.05 -20.09 -7.50
N ALA A 93 5.04 -20.95 -7.48
CA ALA A 93 4.74 -21.79 -6.32
C ALA A 93 5.92 -22.72 -5.98
N PHE A 94 6.63 -23.26 -6.97
CA PHE A 94 7.81 -24.08 -6.72
C PHE A 94 8.97 -23.26 -6.16
N THR A 95 9.33 -22.13 -6.78
CA THR A 95 10.48 -21.31 -6.38
C THR A 95 10.26 -20.58 -5.06
N ASP A 96 9.02 -20.19 -4.75
CA ASP A 96 8.67 -19.52 -3.49
C ASP A 96 8.80 -20.47 -2.29
N HIS A 97 8.59 -21.77 -2.52
CA HIS A 97 8.61 -22.79 -1.47
C HIS A 97 9.94 -23.53 -1.34
N VAL A 98 10.79 -23.49 -2.36
CA VAL A 98 12.08 -24.19 -2.38
C VAL A 98 13.20 -23.22 -2.06
N LYS A 99 13.81 -23.37 -0.88
CA LYS A 99 15.01 -22.60 -0.55
C LYS A 99 16.15 -23.02 -1.48
N PRO A 100 16.93 -22.09 -2.06
CA PRO A 100 17.95 -22.42 -3.06
C PRO A 100 19.02 -23.39 -2.53
N TRP A 101 19.39 -23.27 -1.25
CA TRP A 101 20.32 -24.23 -0.62
C TRP A 101 19.75 -25.64 -0.51
N GLN A 102 18.44 -25.80 -0.29
CA GLN A 102 17.78 -27.11 -0.24
C GLN A 102 17.80 -27.78 -1.60
N ALA A 103 17.56 -27.00 -2.66
CA ALA A 103 17.69 -27.48 -4.05
C ALA A 103 19.12 -27.93 -4.34
N LEU A 104 20.13 -27.15 -3.95
CA LEU A 104 21.54 -27.54 -4.13
C LEU A 104 21.90 -28.81 -3.37
N VAL A 105 21.48 -28.94 -2.11
CA VAL A 105 21.74 -30.15 -1.31
C VAL A 105 21.01 -31.36 -1.89
N ALA A 106 19.74 -31.20 -2.28
CA ALA A 106 18.94 -32.29 -2.86
C ALA A 106 19.49 -32.74 -4.22
N LEU A 107 19.81 -31.81 -5.12
CA LEU A 107 20.41 -32.12 -6.42
C LEU A 107 21.82 -32.69 -6.26
N GLY A 108 22.62 -32.09 -5.37
CA GLY A 108 23.95 -32.60 -5.03
C GLY A 108 23.87 -34.04 -4.53
N ALA A 109 23.01 -34.34 -3.56
CA ALA A 109 22.83 -35.71 -3.06
C ALA A 109 22.23 -36.68 -4.09
N ALA A 110 21.54 -36.18 -5.13
CA ALA A 110 20.99 -37.02 -6.18
C ALA A 110 22.07 -37.42 -7.21
N VAL A 111 23.00 -36.51 -7.52
CA VAL A 111 23.98 -36.65 -8.61
C VAL A 111 25.38 -36.99 -8.13
N LEU A 112 25.73 -36.65 -6.88
CA LEU A 112 27.03 -37.01 -6.32
C LEU A 112 27.16 -38.53 -6.24
N PRO A 113 28.31 -39.08 -6.68
CA PRO A 113 28.56 -40.51 -6.58
C PRO A 113 28.69 -40.92 -5.12
N ILE A 114 28.07 -42.04 -4.77
CA ILE A 114 28.22 -42.62 -3.44
C ILE A 114 29.62 -43.27 -3.40
N PRO A 115 30.46 -42.95 -2.40
CA PRO A 115 31.89 -43.30 -2.41
C PRO A 115 32.20 -44.80 -2.56
N TRP A 116 31.25 -45.67 -2.22
CA TRP A 116 31.42 -47.12 -2.31
C TRP A 116 30.83 -47.77 -3.57
N THR A 117 29.91 -47.09 -4.26
CA THR A 117 29.28 -47.63 -5.48
C THR A 117 29.84 -46.98 -6.74
N GLY A 118 30.39 -45.76 -6.65
CA GLY A 118 30.83 -44.98 -7.82
C GLY A 118 29.69 -44.40 -8.67
N TYR A 119 28.44 -44.81 -8.38
CA TYR A 119 27.24 -44.35 -9.06
C TYR A 119 26.40 -43.47 -8.13
N SER A 120 25.67 -42.52 -8.71
CA SER A 120 24.74 -41.66 -7.99
C SER A 120 23.36 -42.30 -7.88
N ALA A 121 22.57 -41.89 -6.88
CA ALA A 121 21.21 -42.39 -6.71
C ALA A 121 20.34 -42.17 -7.96
N ALA A 122 20.51 -41.03 -8.63
CA ALA A 122 19.84 -40.74 -9.90
C ALA A 122 20.25 -41.72 -11.01
N THR A 123 21.55 -42.02 -11.15
CA THR A 123 22.02 -42.97 -12.16
C THR A 123 21.55 -44.40 -11.89
N THR A 124 21.56 -44.84 -10.62
CA THR A 124 21.05 -46.16 -10.24
C THR A 124 19.57 -46.28 -10.53
N TRP A 125 18.79 -45.25 -10.19
CA TRP A 125 17.36 -45.22 -10.50
C TRP A 125 17.10 -45.23 -12.02
N ALA A 126 17.83 -44.42 -12.79
CA ALA A 126 17.72 -44.41 -14.26
C ALA A 126 17.99 -45.80 -14.87
N TYR A 127 19.05 -46.48 -14.40
CA TYR A 127 19.37 -47.84 -14.82
C TYR A 127 18.23 -48.82 -14.50
N THR A 128 17.68 -48.77 -13.27
CA THR A 128 16.56 -49.65 -12.90
C THR A 128 15.30 -49.41 -13.74
N MET A 129 15.02 -48.17 -14.15
CA MET A 129 13.88 -47.85 -15.02
C MET A 129 14.11 -48.32 -16.45
N HIS A 130 15.35 -48.23 -16.94
CA HIS A 130 15.72 -48.75 -18.24
C HIS A 130 15.50 -50.27 -18.30
N GLU A 131 16.03 -51.01 -17.33
CA GLU A 131 15.82 -52.46 -17.20
C GLU A 131 14.32 -52.82 -17.08
N ALA A 132 13.56 -52.05 -16.29
CA ALA A 132 12.12 -52.27 -16.16
C ALA A 132 11.36 -52.05 -17.48
N ARG A 133 11.78 -51.07 -18.29
CA ARG A 133 11.20 -50.81 -19.62
C ARG A 133 11.55 -51.92 -20.61
N GLU A 134 12.78 -52.44 -20.59
CA GLU A 134 13.19 -53.56 -21.45
C GLU A 134 12.36 -54.83 -21.18
N MET A 135 12.01 -55.09 -19.91
CA MET A 135 11.12 -56.20 -19.57
C MET A 135 9.69 -55.98 -20.05
N HIS A 136 9.13 -54.79 -19.80
CA HIS A 136 7.79 -54.44 -20.25
C HIS A 136 7.59 -52.92 -20.25
N VAL A 137 7.46 -52.33 -21.44
CA VAL A 137 7.39 -50.87 -21.65
C VAL A 137 6.33 -50.21 -20.76
N GLY A 138 5.12 -50.77 -20.71
CA GLY A 138 4.03 -50.24 -19.89
C GLY A 138 4.30 -50.30 -18.37
N LEU A 139 5.02 -51.32 -17.90
CA LEU A 139 5.36 -51.43 -16.47
C LEU A 139 6.49 -50.47 -16.12
N GLY A 140 7.50 -50.34 -16.98
CA GLY A 140 8.58 -49.37 -16.82
C GLY A 140 8.04 -47.95 -16.67
N TYR A 141 7.15 -47.53 -17.57
CA TYR A 141 6.55 -46.19 -17.49
C TYR A 141 5.61 -46.02 -16.30
N THR A 142 4.72 -46.97 -16.02
CA THR A 142 3.80 -46.84 -14.86
C THR A 142 4.56 -46.78 -13.54
N LEU A 143 5.66 -47.53 -13.41
CA LEU A 143 6.56 -47.47 -12.27
C LEU A 143 7.26 -46.10 -12.19
N ALA A 144 7.85 -45.65 -13.29
CA ALA A 144 8.61 -44.39 -13.33
C ALA A 144 7.71 -43.18 -13.01
N PHE A 145 6.56 -43.05 -13.69
CA PHE A 145 5.60 -41.98 -13.44
C PHE A 145 4.91 -42.12 -12.08
N GLY A 146 4.59 -43.34 -11.65
CA GLY A 146 3.94 -43.60 -10.36
C GLY A 146 4.82 -43.20 -9.18
N VAL A 147 6.09 -43.62 -9.18
CA VAL A 147 7.03 -43.28 -8.11
C VAL A 147 7.35 -41.78 -8.12
N PHE A 148 7.49 -41.16 -9.30
CA PHE A 148 7.64 -39.71 -9.41
C PHE A 148 6.42 -38.96 -8.84
N ALA A 149 5.20 -39.37 -9.18
CA ALA A 149 3.97 -38.77 -8.66
C ALA A 149 3.87 -38.89 -7.13
N ILE A 150 4.26 -40.03 -6.56
CA ILE A 150 4.34 -40.23 -5.10
C ILE A 150 5.37 -39.28 -4.48
N ALA A 151 6.55 -39.12 -5.11
CA ALA A 151 7.58 -38.21 -4.63
C ALA A 151 7.10 -36.75 -4.63
N VAL A 152 6.44 -36.30 -5.71
CA VAL A 152 5.84 -34.96 -5.80
C VAL A 152 4.72 -34.77 -4.77
N ARG A 153 3.84 -35.76 -4.59
CA ARG A 153 2.80 -35.73 -3.56
C ARG A 153 3.41 -35.63 -2.16
N ARG A 154 4.50 -36.37 -1.89
CA ARG A 154 5.18 -36.31 -0.59
C ARG A 154 5.90 -34.96 -0.39
N PHE A 155 6.47 -34.40 -1.45
CA PHE A 155 7.09 -33.07 -1.40
C PHE A 155 6.07 -31.97 -1.14
N THR A 156 4.92 -32.01 -1.81
CA THR A 156 3.83 -31.04 -1.58
C THR A 156 3.27 -31.13 -0.15
N ALA A 157 3.22 -32.33 0.44
CA ALA A 157 2.75 -32.55 1.81
C ALA A 157 3.78 -32.20 2.90
N HIS A 158 5.06 -32.55 2.72
CA HIS A 158 6.06 -32.48 3.81
C HIS A 158 7.26 -31.55 3.52
N ARG A 159 7.30 -30.88 2.36
CA ARG A 159 8.20 -29.76 1.96
C ARG A 159 9.64 -29.85 2.50
N GLY A 160 10.21 -31.05 2.55
CA GLY A 160 11.52 -31.33 3.14
C GLY A 160 12.59 -31.65 2.10
N VAL A 161 13.85 -31.51 2.49
CA VAL A 161 15.02 -31.79 1.63
C VAL A 161 15.03 -33.22 1.10
N VAL A 162 14.61 -34.20 1.92
CA VAL A 162 14.51 -35.61 1.51
C VAL A 162 13.44 -35.82 0.43
N ALA A 163 12.31 -35.12 0.53
CA ALA A 163 11.27 -35.21 -0.48
C ALA A 163 11.71 -34.52 -1.78
N LEU A 164 12.44 -33.41 -1.69
CA LEU A 164 13.03 -32.74 -2.85
C LEU A 164 14.12 -33.60 -3.52
N TRP A 165 14.95 -34.29 -2.73
CA TRP A 165 15.92 -35.26 -3.22
C TRP A 165 15.24 -36.42 -3.94
N ALA A 166 14.15 -36.96 -3.38
CA ALA A 166 13.38 -38.02 -4.02
C ALA A 166 12.77 -37.55 -5.35
N VAL A 167 12.23 -36.33 -5.41
CA VAL A 167 11.75 -35.71 -6.67
C VAL A 167 12.88 -35.54 -7.67
N ALA A 168 14.07 -35.13 -7.24
CA ALA A 168 15.23 -34.98 -8.11
C ALA A 168 15.70 -36.34 -8.67
N VAL A 169 15.88 -37.35 -7.83
CA VAL A 169 16.29 -38.70 -8.24
C VAL A 169 15.29 -39.31 -9.21
N THR A 170 14.00 -39.27 -8.85
CA THR A 170 12.93 -39.87 -9.67
C THR A 170 12.70 -39.09 -10.95
N GLY A 171 12.81 -37.76 -10.92
CA GLY A 171 12.73 -36.90 -12.10
C GLY A 171 13.87 -37.18 -13.08
N ILE A 172 15.12 -37.19 -12.60
CA ILE A 172 16.28 -37.48 -13.45
C ILE A 172 16.16 -38.87 -14.09
N GLY A 173 15.76 -39.89 -13.33
CA GLY A 173 15.58 -41.23 -13.90
C GLY A 173 14.37 -41.34 -14.84
N LEU A 174 13.29 -40.58 -14.61
CA LEU A 174 12.16 -40.52 -15.53
C LEU A 174 12.59 -39.92 -16.87
N PHE A 175 13.29 -38.80 -16.87
CA PHE A 175 13.81 -38.19 -18.10
C PHE A 175 14.88 -39.05 -18.77
N GLY A 176 15.72 -39.74 -17.99
CA GLY A 176 16.74 -40.66 -18.52
C GLY A 176 16.16 -41.95 -19.13
N ALA A 177 15.04 -42.45 -18.60
CA ALA A 177 14.40 -43.67 -19.11
C ALA A 177 13.42 -43.40 -20.27
N THR A 178 13.03 -42.14 -20.48
CA THR A 178 12.12 -41.77 -21.56
C THR A 178 12.90 -41.69 -22.86
N ASP A 179 12.71 -42.68 -23.71
CA ASP A 179 13.22 -42.64 -25.08
C ASP A 179 12.31 -41.77 -25.94
N TRP A 180 12.93 -40.84 -26.66
CA TRP A 180 12.23 -39.97 -27.58
C TRP A 180 11.51 -40.77 -28.67
N TYR A 181 12.03 -41.94 -29.03
CA TYR A 181 11.39 -42.84 -30.00
C TYR A 181 10.03 -43.35 -29.49
N ASP A 182 9.88 -43.68 -28.21
CA ASP A 182 8.59 -44.12 -27.66
C ASP A 182 7.57 -42.98 -27.66
N ALA A 183 8.00 -41.74 -27.42
CA ALA A 183 7.13 -40.57 -27.54
C ALA A 183 6.66 -40.37 -29.00
N VAL A 184 7.58 -40.51 -29.96
CA VAL A 184 7.25 -40.46 -31.39
C VAL A 184 6.32 -41.62 -31.76
N ALA A 185 6.60 -42.85 -31.33
CA ALA A 185 5.77 -44.02 -31.60
C ALA A 185 4.38 -43.89 -30.97
N ALA A 186 4.25 -43.31 -29.78
CA ALA A 186 2.96 -43.04 -29.15
C ALA A 186 2.14 -41.97 -29.91
N ILE A 187 2.79 -40.95 -30.47
CA ILE A 187 2.13 -39.89 -31.24
C ILE A 187 1.77 -40.37 -32.65
N THR A 188 2.65 -41.15 -33.28
CA THR A 188 2.56 -41.53 -34.69
C THR A 188 1.96 -42.91 -34.92
N GLY A 189 1.89 -43.75 -33.89
CA GLY A 189 1.45 -45.14 -33.99
C GLY A 189 2.45 -46.08 -34.69
N VAL A 190 3.64 -45.59 -35.05
CA VAL A 190 4.66 -46.37 -35.74
C VAL A 190 5.48 -47.14 -34.71
N HIS A 191 5.23 -48.44 -34.60
CA HIS A 191 6.06 -49.36 -33.84
C HIS A 191 7.15 -49.97 -34.73
N ARG A 192 8.28 -50.33 -34.12
CA ARG A 192 9.47 -50.87 -34.78
C ARG A 192 9.35 -52.38 -35.01
#